data_AF-A0A0L6VMX4-F1
#
_entry.id   AF-A0A0L6VMX4-F1
#
_cell.length_a   1.000
_cell.length_b   1.000
_cell.length_c   1.000
_cell.angle_alpha   90.00
_cell.angle_beta   90.00
_cell.angle_gamma   90.00
#
_symmetry.space_group_name_H-M   'P 1'
#
loop_
_entity.id
_entity.type
_entity.pdbx_description
1 polymer ?
#
loop_
_entity_poly.entity_id
_entity_poly.type
_entity_poly.pdbx_seq_one_letter_code
_entity_poly.pdbx_strand_id
1 'polypeptide(L)'
;SHYLITNLASFTHWITAVADLGKDQVNAGLQLKMESPGVAENRATAAVEAQNHLLSVEVARNASSSRRQIRENSNNSDHEVSPSVFEDSINLYMEKLYKKHLPNKKYDSQFPVFIDPCNPNRYILLTMGAVQTWAHALVSSLHFIFWLLIF
;
A
#
# COMPACT_ATOMS: atom_id res chain seq x y z
N SER A 1 12.54 24.07 27.49
CA SER A 1 12.93 22.81 26.81
C SER A 1 11.73 22.24 26.09
N HIS A 2 11.81 22.00 24.77
CA HIS A 2 10.74 21.35 24.01
C HIS A 2 10.93 19.84 24.08
N TYR A 3 10.06 19.14 24.81
CA TYR A 3 10.05 17.69 24.87
C TYR A 3 9.31 17.13 23.64
N LEU A 4 9.98 16.30 22.84
CA LEU A 4 9.44 15.78 21.59
C LEU A 4 8.68 14.47 21.86
N ILE A 5 7.40 14.41 21.52
CA ILE A 5 6.57 13.21 21.65
C ILE A 5 6.43 12.57 20.27
N THR A 6 7.12 11.47 20.02
CA THR A 6 7.18 10.79 18.71
C THR A 6 6.68 9.36 18.72
N ASN A 7 6.50 8.79 19.91
CA ASN A 7 6.03 7.41 20.08
C ASN A 7 5.30 7.25 21.43
N LEU A 8 4.63 6.10 21.58
CA LEU A 8 3.85 5.79 22.77
C LEU A 8 4.67 5.90 24.07
N ALA A 9 5.91 5.40 24.08
CA ALA A 9 6.78 5.46 25.25
C ALA A 9 7.10 6.89 25.68
N SER A 10 7.40 7.77 24.72
CA SER A 10 7.67 9.19 24.98
C SER A 10 6.44 9.93 25.53
N PHE A 11 5.24 9.57 25.06
CA PHE A 11 3.98 10.10 25.55
C PHE A 11 3.68 9.63 26.98
N THR A 12 3.81 8.32 27.23
CA THR A 12 3.62 7.73 28.56
C THR A 12 4.58 8.34 29.57
N HIS A 13 5.85 8.50 29.21
CA HIS A 13 6.84 9.14 30.08
C HIS A 13 6.45 10.59 30.41
N TRP A 14 5.99 11.36 29.41
CA TRP A 14 5.58 12.75 29.62
C TRP A 14 4.34 12.86 30.51
N ILE A 15 3.29 12.07 30.28
CA ILE A 15 2.06 12.16 31.07
C ILE A 15 2.28 11.70 32.51
N THR A 16 3.12 10.67 32.72
CA THR A 16 3.52 10.24 34.07
C THR A 16 4.33 11.34 34.76
N ALA A 17 5.30 11.96 34.09
CA ALA A 17 6.08 13.06 34.66
C ALA A 17 5.21 14.29 35.02
N VAL A 18 4.17 14.57 34.23
CA VAL A 18 3.20 15.65 34.54
C VAL A 18 2.33 15.28 35.75
N ALA A 19 1.89 14.02 35.85
CA ALA A 19 1.10 13.53 36.98
C ALA A 19 1.91 13.50 38.29
N ASP A 20 3.17 13.06 38.23
CA ASP A 20 4.09 12.98 39.37
C ASP A 20 4.51 14.36 39.90
N LEU A 21 4.37 15.41 39.07
CA LEU A 21 4.71 16.77 39.47
C LEU A 21 3.80 17.29 40.59
N GLY A 22 2.61 16.72 40.76
CA GLY A 22 1.74 16.93 41.93
C GLY A 22 1.32 18.39 42.17
N LYS A 23 1.35 19.24 41.14
CA LYS A 23 1.00 20.67 41.22
C LYS A 23 -0.41 20.91 40.69
N ASP A 24 -1.20 21.68 41.42
CA ASP A 24 -2.58 22.05 41.06
C ASP A 24 -2.67 22.87 39.76
N GLN A 25 -1.57 23.52 39.36
CA GLN A 25 -1.42 24.15 38.04
C GLN A 25 -0.09 23.76 37.41
N VAL A 26 -0.16 23.05 36.28
CA VAL A 26 0.97 22.78 35.40
C VAL A 26 0.72 23.51 34.08
N ASN A 27 1.51 24.53 33.77
CA ASN A 27 1.52 25.17 32.45
C ASN A 27 2.25 24.26 31.44
N ALA A 28 1.61 23.16 31.05
CA ALA A 28 2.09 22.26 30.00
C ALA A 28 1.11 22.26 28.83
N GLY A 29 1.62 22.56 27.63
CA GLY A 29 0.85 22.51 26.38
C GLY A 29 1.43 21.48 25.43
N LEU A 30 0.57 20.69 24.79
CA LEU A 30 0.95 19.76 23.74
C LEU A 30 0.87 20.47 22.39
N GLN A 31 2.00 20.59 21.68
CA GLN A 31 2.02 21.07 20.31
C GLN A 31 2.19 19.89 19.34
N LEU A 32 1.13 19.58 18.61
CA LEU A 32 1.16 18.57 17.54
C LEU A 32 1.67 19.24 16.26
N LYS A 33 2.85 18.80 15.79
CA LYS A 33 3.33 19.13 14.44
C LYS A 33 3.06 17.94 13.53
N MET A 34 2.13 18.10 12.60
CA MET A 34 1.94 17.16 11.49
C MET A 34 2.72 17.63 10.27
N GLU A 35 3.09 16.69 9.40
CA GLU A 35 3.54 17.03 8.05
C GLU A 35 2.41 17.75 7.31
N SER A 36 2.78 18.75 6.50
CA SER A 36 1.81 19.46 5.66
C SER A 36 1.12 18.45 4.72
N PRO A 37 -0.21 18.50 4.57
CA PRO A 37 -0.95 17.60 3.68
C PRO A 37 -0.35 17.53 2.27
N GLY A 38 0.09 18.66 1.72
CA GLY A 38 0.72 18.70 0.40
C GLY A 38 2.08 18.00 0.33
N VAL A 39 2.84 17.94 1.43
CA VAL A 39 4.12 17.20 1.48
C VAL A 39 3.86 15.71 1.57
N ALA A 40 2.86 15.29 2.34
CA ALA A 40 2.44 13.89 2.43
C ALA A 40 1.88 13.39 1.08
N GLU A 41 1.07 14.22 0.42
CA GLU A 41 0.52 13.97 -0.92
C GLU A 41 1.63 13.85 -1.96
N ASN A 42 2.55 14.83 -2.04
CA ASN A 42 3.66 14.79 -2.99
C ASN A 42 4.56 13.56 -2.81
N ARG A 43 4.82 13.14 -1.56
CA ARG A 43 5.58 11.91 -1.28
C ARG A 43 4.82 10.66 -1.69
N ALA A 44 3.50 10.62 -1.46
CA ALA A 44 2.66 9.52 -1.91
C ALA A 44 2.66 9.43 -3.45
N THR A 45 2.51 10.55 -4.15
CA THR A 45 2.56 10.63 -5.61
C THR A 45 3.92 10.18 -6.15
N ALA A 46 5.04 10.69 -5.61
CA ALA A 46 6.38 10.30 -6.04
C ALA A 46 6.67 8.80 -5.79
N ALA A 47 6.18 8.24 -4.68
CA ALA A 47 6.29 6.82 -4.39
C ALA A 47 5.48 5.97 -5.37
N VAL A 48 4.26 6.41 -5.72
CA VAL A 48 3.40 5.77 -6.73
C VAL A 48 4.03 5.85 -8.12
N GLU A 49 4.57 6.99 -8.52
CA GLU A 49 5.27 7.16 -9.80
C GLU A 49 6.51 6.26 -9.89
N ALA A 50 7.33 6.21 -8.83
CA ALA A 50 8.48 5.32 -8.78
C ALA A 50 8.07 3.83 -8.87
N GLN A 51 6.98 3.46 -8.18
CA GLN A 51 6.46 2.10 -8.22
C GLN A 51 5.89 1.76 -9.60
N ASN A 52 5.11 2.65 -10.21
CA ASN A 52 4.58 2.51 -11.56
C ASN A 52 5.71 2.42 -12.60
N HIS A 53 6.75 3.23 -12.48
CA HIS A 53 7.92 3.14 -13.34
C HIS A 53 8.60 1.78 -13.23
N LEU A 54 8.84 1.27 -12.00
CA LEU A 54 9.39 -0.08 -11.80
C LEU A 54 8.49 -1.18 -12.38
N LEU A 55 7.17 -1.01 -12.31
CA LEU A 55 6.20 -1.95 -12.89
C LEU A 55 6.22 -1.91 -14.41
N SER A 56 6.21 -0.73 -15.03
CA SER A 56 6.34 -0.61 -16.48
C SER A 56 7.64 -1.24 -16.99
N VAL A 57 8.74 -1.08 -16.26
CA VAL A 57 10.01 -1.75 -16.57
C VAL A 57 9.90 -3.27 -16.45
N GLU A 58 9.25 -3.79 -15.41
CA GLU A 58 9.07 -5.23 -15.21
C GLU A 58 8.12 -5.85 -16.26
N VAL A 59 7.03 -5.17 -16.60
CA VAL A 59 6.10 -5.56 -17.68
C VAL A 59 6.84 -5.58 -19.02
N ALA A 60 7.60 -4.53 -19.34
CA ALA A 60 8.40 -4.47 -20.57
C ALA A 60 9.46 -5.58 -20.61
N ARG A 61 10.08 -5.91 -19.47
CA ARG A 61 11.04 -7.01 -19.34
C ARG A 61 10.38 -8.37 -19.56
N ASN A 62 9.21 -8.61 -18.98
CA ASN A 62 8.47 -9.87 -19.16
C ASN A 62 7.95 -10.02 -20.59
N ALA A 63 7.43 -8.95 -21.18
CA ALA A 63 7.04 -8.92 -22.59
C ALA A 63 8.25 -9.16 -23.51
N SER A 64 9.43 -8.63 -23.17
CA SER A 64 10.68 -8.87 -23.93
C SER A 64 11.20 -10.30 -23.79
N SER A 65 11.09 -10.90 -22.61
CA SER A 65 11.41 -12.32 -22.37
C SER A 65 10.46 -13.24 -23.14
N SER A 66 9.16 -12.92 -23.15
CA SER A 66 8.14 -13.61 -23.94
C SER A 66 8.41 -13.46 -25.44
N ARG A 67 8.76 -12.26 -25.92
CA ARG A 67 9.14 -12.02 -27.33
C ARG A 67 10.40 -12.78 -27.74
N ARG A 68 11.36 -13.03 -26.84
CA ARG A 68 12.53 -13.88 -27.12
C ARG A 68 12.14 -15.36 -27.33
N GLN A 69 11.09 -15.85 -26.66
CA GLN A 69 10.51 -17.16 -26.97
C GLN A 69 9.72 -17.16 -28.28
N ILE A 70 9.09 -16.04 -28.64
CA ILE A 70 8.24 -15.94 -29.84
C ILE A 70 9.04 -15.58 -31.11
N ARG A 71 10.32 -15.17 -31.02
CA ARG A 71 11.15 -14.79 -32.19
C ARG A 71 11.50 -15.97 -33.12
N GLU A 72 11.02 -17.18 -32.88
CA GLU A 72 10.94 -18.21 -33.92
C GLU A 72 9.76 -17.99 -34.90
N ASN A 73 8.85 -17.02 -34.68
CA ASN A 73 7.78 -16.75 -35.62
C ASN A 73 7.33 -15.28 -35.67
N SER A 74 7.89 -14.57 -36.66
CA SER A 74 7.34 -13.44 -37.43
C SER A 74 6.84 -12.15 -36.73
N ASN A 75 7.65 -11.09 -36.91
CA ASN A 75 7.36 -9.71 -37.34
C ASN A 75 5.90 -9.20 -37.40
N ASN A 76 5.52 -8.19 -36.62
CA ASN A 76 5.63 -6.75 -36.92
C ASN A 76 4.92 -5.92 -35.83
N SER A 77 5.44 -4.71 -35.56
CA SER A 77 4.95 -3.75 -34.58
C SER A 77 3.95 -2.78 -35.20
N ASP A 78 3.01 -2.25 -34.40
CA ASP A 78 2.71 -0.82 -34.37
C ASP A 78 2.08 -0.42 -33.02
N HIS A 79 2.47 0.75 -32.53
CA HIS A 79 2.21 1.25 -31.18
C HIS A 79 0.86 1.98 -31.10
N GLU A 80 -0.13 1.29 -30.53
CA GLU A 80 -1.29 1.85 -29.85
C GLU A 80 -1.09 1.52 -28.36
N VAL A 81 -1.43 2.40 -27.41
CA VAL A 81 -1.45 2.02 -25.98
C VAL A 81 -2.61 1.05 -25.82
N SER A 82 -2.30 -0.22 -26.06
CA SER A 82 -3.26 -1.30 -26.14
C SER A 82 -3.93 -1.49 -24.78
N PRO A 83 -5.25 -1.76 -24.73
CA PRO A 83 -5.94 -2.26 -23.55
C PRO A 83 -5.17 -3.39 -22.85
N SER A 84 -4.35 -4.14 -23.60
CA SER A 84 -3.46 -5.18 -23.07
C SER A 84 -2.55 -4.67 -21.96
N VAL A 85 -1.97 -3.46 -22.05
CA VAL A 85 -0.99 -2.98 -21.05
C VAL A 85 -1.67 -2.66 -19.71
N PHE A 86 -2.91 -2.16 -19.75
CA PHE A 86 -3.70 -1.89 -18.55
C PHE A 86 -4.16 -3.19 -17.88
N GLU A 87 -4.65 -4.14 -18.68
CA GLU A 87 -5.03 -5.47 -18.20
C GLU A 87 -3.81 -6.26 -17.67
N ASP A 88 -2.67 -6.18 -18.34
CA ASP A 88 -1.39 -6.78 -17.91
C ASP A 88 -0.94 -6.20 -16.56
N SER A 89 -1.15 -4.90 -16.36
CA SER A 89 -0.84 -4.23 -15.09
C SER A 89 -1.74 -4.72 -13.95
N ILE A 90 -3.05 -4.86 -14.20
CA ILE A 90 -4.00 -5.44 -13.24
C ILE A 90 -3.62 -6.87 -12.90
N ASN A 91 -3.39 -7.71 -13.92
CA ASN A 91 -3.02 -9.12 -13.75
C ASN A 91 -1.72 -9.27 -12.94
N LEU A 92 -0.74 -8.41 -13.19
CA LEU A 92 0.51 -8.37 -12.41
C LEU A 92 0.26 -8.07 -10.92
N TYR A 93 -0.63 -7.11 -10.61
CA TYR A 93 -1.00 -6.80 -9.22
C TYR A 93 -1.78 -7.94 -8.55
N MET A 94 -2.68 -8.59 -9.28
CA MET A 94 -3.37 -9.77 -8.79
C MET A 94 -2.39 -10.89 -8.45
N GLU A 95 -1.42 -11.17 -9.32
CA GLU A 95 -0.37 -12.17 -9.07
C GLU A 95 0.47 -11.81 -7.84
N LYS A 96 0.84 -10.53 -7.67
CA LYS A 96 1.57 -10.07 -6.49
C LYS A 96 0.77 -10.23 -5.19
N LEU A 97 -0.53 -9.96 -5.21
CA LEU A 97 -1.42 -10.16 -4.06
C LEU A 97 -1.51 -11.65 -3.70
N TYR A 98 -1.69 -12.54 -4.68
CA TYR A 98 -1.73 -13.98 -4.44
C TYR A 98 -0.40 -14.56 -3.97
N LYS A 99 0.75 -14.06 -4.47
CA LYS A 99 2.06 -14.51 -3.98
C LYS A 99 2.35 -14.07 -2.55
N LYS A 100 1.89 -12.88 -2.17
CA LYS A 100 2.13 -12.30 -0.85
C LYS A 100 1.29 -12.97 0.24
N HIS A 101 0.10 -13.43 -0.11
CA HIS A 101 -0.85 -14.02 0.82
C HIS A 101 -1.06 -15.49 0.49
N LEU A 102 -0.71 -16.39 1.40
CA LEU A 102 -0.96 -17.82 1.25
C LEU A 102 -2.31 -18.20 1.88
N PRO A 103 -2.97 -19.28 1.41
CA PRO A 103 -4.10 -19.86 2.12
C PRO A 103 -3.73 -20.15 3.57
N ASN A 104 -4.59 -19.73 4.50
CA ASN A 104 -4.30 -19.82 5.92
C ASN A 104 -5.31 -20.74 6.60
N LYS A 105 -4.88 -21.98 6.91
CA LYS A 105 -5.70 -23.03 7.53
C LYS A 105 -6.42 -22.60 8.82
N LYS A 106 -5.95 -21.55 9.50
CA LYS A 106 -6.61 -21.01 10.70
C LYS A 106 -7.91 -20.25 10.37
N TYR A 107 -8.00 -19.63 9.20
CA TYR A 107 -9.11 -18.76 8.81
C TYR A 107 -9.89 -19.34 7.64
N ASP A 108 -9.19 -19.70 6.56
CA ASP A 108 -9.76 -20.36 5.40
C ASP A 108 -8.67 -21.18 4.68
N SER A 109 -8.96 -22.46 4.46
CA SER A 109 -8.01 -23.40 3.88
C SER A 109 -7.96 -23.35 2.34
N GLN A 110 -8.96 -22.75 1.71
CA GLN A 110 -9.14 -22.72 0.26
C GLN A 110 -8.66 -21.39 -0.33
N PHE A 111 -8.85 -20.28 0.38
CA PHE A 111 -8.53 -18.95 -0.13
C PHE A 111 -7.38 -18.28 0.64
N PRO A 112 -6.52 -17.52 -0.07
CA PRO A 112 -5.60 -16.59 0.57
C PRO A 112 -6.33 -15.57 1.44
N VAL A 113 -5.67 -15.17 2.53
CA VAL A 113 -6.26 -14.28 3.53
C VAL A 113 -5.35 -13.09 3.79
N PHE A 114 -5.93 -11.89 3.76
CA PHE A 114 -5.31 -10.69 4.31
C PHE A 114 -5.73 -10.55 5.78
N ILE A 115 -4.76 -10.60 6.70
CA ILE A 115 -5.00 -10.43 8.13
C ILE A 115 -4.76 -8.97 8.48
N ASP A 116 -5.68 -8.36 9.21
CA ASP A 116 -5.53 -6.99 9.72
C ASP A 116 -4.29 -6.92 10.65
N PRO A 117 -3.28 -6.08 10.34
CA PRO A 117 -2.09 -5.93 11.16
C PRO A 117 -2.38 -5.46 12.60
N CYS A 118 -3.48 -4.72 12.81
CA CYS A 118 -3.89 -4.18 14.10
C CYS A 118 -4.72 -5.18 14.91
N ASN A 119 -5.37 -6.14 14.25
CA ASN A 119 -6.19 -7.15 14.92
C ASN A 119 -6.14 -8.50 14.19
N PRO A 120 -5.43 -9.51 14.73
CA PRO A 120 -5.29 -10.80 14.07
C PRO A 120 -6.59 -11.62 13.97
N ASN A 121 -7.68 -11.19 14.64
CA ASN A 121 -8.98 -11.83 14.52
C ASN A 121 -9.84 -11.21 13.41
N ARG A 122 -9.38 -10.14 12.75
CA ARG A 122 -10.01 -9.53 11.59
C ARG A 122 -9.25 -9.89 10.33
N TYR A 123 -9.97 -10.32 9.31
CA TYR A 123 -9.37 -10.74 8.06
C TYR A 123 -10.31 -10.55 6.87
N ILE A 124 -9.72 -10.49 5.69
CA ILE A 124 -10.42 -10.39 4.41
C ILE A 124 -10.01 -11.59 3.55
N LEU A 125 -10.99 -12.33 3.05
CA LEU A 125 -10.76 -13.37 2.06
C LEU A 125 -10.39 -12.72 0.72
N LEU A 126 -9.24 -13.12 0.17
CA LEU A 126 -8.76 -12.64 -1.11
C LEU A 126 -9.37 -13.50 -2.23
N THR A 127 -10.67 -13.32 -2.45
CA THR A 127 -11.39 -13.90 -3.59
C THR A 127 -11.01 -13.18 -4.89
N MET A 128 -11.29 -13.81 -6.04
CA MET A 128 -11.02 -13.22 -7.35
C MET A 128 -11.54 -11.78 -7.48
N GLY A 129 -12.79 -11.54 -7.09
CA GLY A 129 -13.39 -10.21 -7.16
C GLY A 129 -12.74 -9.20 -6.21
N ALA A 130 -12.36 -9.62 -5.00
CA ALA A 130 -11.66 -8.76 -4.05
C ALA A 130 -10.26 -8.37 -4.56
N VAL A 131 -9.51 -9.35 -5.05
CA VAL A 131 -8.15 -9.16 -5.58
C VAL A 131 -8.17 -8.32 -6.86
N GLN A 132 -9.15 -8.54 -7.75
CA GLN A 132 -9.33 -7.71 -8.93
C GLN A 132 -9.68 -6.26 -8.57
N THR A 133 -10.59 -6.05 -7.62
CA THR A 133 -10.95 -4.71 -7.13
C THR A 133 -9.74 -4.00 -6.55
N TRP A 134 -8.93 -4.70 -5.76
CA TRP A 134 -7.71 -4.14 -5.17
C TRP A 134 -6.65 -3.84 -6.22
N ALA A 135 -6.45 -4.73 -7.20
CA ALA A 135 -5.55 -4.49 -8.31
C ALA A 135 -5.99 -3.27 -9.14
N HIS A 136 -7.28 -3.13 -9.43
CA HIS A 136 -7.81 -1.93 -10.09
C HIS A 136 -7.58 -0.65 -9.26
N ALA A 137 -7.79 -0.71 -7.95
CA ALA A 137 -7.58 0.44 -7.07
C ALA A 137 -6.10 0.87 -7.01
N LEU A 138 -5.18 -0.10 -7.01
CA LEU A 138 -3.72 0.13 -7.03
C LEU A 138 -3.26 0.73 -8.37
N VAL A 139 -3.81 0.26 -9.49
CA VAL A 139 -3.53 0.82 -10.82
C VAL A 139 -4.16 2.20 -10.99
N SER A 140 -5.36 2.42 -10.44
CA SER A 140 -6.16 3.65 -10.57
C SER A 140 -5.90 4.67 -9.43
N SER A 141 -4.67 4.81 -8.93
CA SER A 141 -4.27 5.56 -7.71
C SER A 141 -4.59 7.08 -7.64
N LEU A 142 -5.76 7.53 -8.08
CA LEU A 142 -6.41 8.82 -7.75
C LEU A 142 -7.58 8.67 -6.75
N HIS A 143 -8.01 7.44 -6.43
CA HIS A 143 -9.14 7.18 -5.50
C HIS A 143 -8.74 6.48 -4.18
N PHE A 144 -7.50 6.05 -4.03
CA PHE A 144 -7.06 5.22 -2.89
C PHE A 144 -7.01 5.99 -1.55
N ILE A 145 -6.88 7.32 -1.59
CA ILE A 145 -6.91 8.18 -0.39
C ILE A 145 -8.33 8.26 0.21
N PHE A 146 -9.38 8.12 -0.60
CA PHE A 146 -10.76 8.26 -0.15
C PHE A 146 -11.30 7.05 0.63
N TRP A 147 -10.73 5.86 0.43
CA TRP A 147 -11.28 4.61 0.98
C TRP A 147 -10.70 4.21 2.35
N LEU A 148 -9.51 4.70 2.72
CA LEU A 148 -8.90 4.43 4.03
C LEU A 148 -9.49 5.28 5.19
N LEU A 149 -10.40 6.21 4.89
CA LEU A 149 -11.07 7.06 5.88
C LEU A 149 -12.46 6.56 6.31
N ILE A 150 -12.96 5.45 5.74
CA ILE A 150 -14.31 4.96 5.99
C ILE A 150 -14.37 3.60 6.72
N PHE A 151 -13.24 2.97 7.07
CA PHE A 151 -13.23 1.77 7.92
C PHE A 151 -12.12 1.76 8.97
#